data_AF-W4VKV1-F1
#
_entry.id   AF-W4VKV1-F1
#
_cell.length_a   1.000
_cell.length_b   1.000
_cell.length_c   1.000
_cell.angle_alpha   90.00
_cell.angle_beta   90.00
_cell.angle_gamma   90.00
#
_symmetry.space_group_name_H-M   'P 1'
#
loop_
_entity.id
_entity.type
_entity.pdbx_description
1 polymer ?
#
loop_
_entity_poly.entity_id
_entity_poly.type
_entity_poly.pdbx_seq_one_letter_code
_entity_poly.pdbx_strand_id
1 'polypeptide(L)' 'MSVHIGAKKEEIADTILLPGDPLRAKYIAENFLENVSCYNEVRGMLGFTGTYKGKDISVQGTGDGGGTVYLYLCE' A
#
# COMPACT_ATOMS: atom_id res chain seq x y z
N MET A 1 9.24 9.15 1.80
CA MET A 1 9.66 8.66 3.13
C MET A 1 9.00 9.52 4.19
N SER A 2 7.98 8.95 4.81
CA SER A 2 7.26 9.51 5.95
C SER A 2 7.66 8.75 7.22
N VAL A 3 6.91 8.92 8.32
CA VAL A 3 7.21 8.24 9.59
C VAL A 3 6.74 6.79 9.59
N HIS A 4 5.64 6.47 8.88
CA HIS A 4 5.04 5.13 8.88
C HIS A 4 5.08 4.42 7.52
N ILE A 5 5.56 5.11 6.46
CA ILE A 5 5.73 4.55 5.12
C ILE A 5 7.19 4.72 4.65
N GLY A 6 7.85 3.56 4.48
CA GLY A 6 9.24 3.42 4.05
C GLY A 6 9.49 3.64 2.55
N ALA A 7 8.47 4.03 1.79
CA ALA A 7 8.55 4.24 0.34
C ALA A 7 9.53 5.35 -0.05
N LYS A 8 10.25 5.12 -1.14
CA LYS A 8 10.94 6.19 -1.87
C LYS A 8 9.94 7.03 -2.65
N LYS A 9 10.40 8.20 -3.08
CA LYS A 9 9.61 9.05 -3.97
C LYS A 9 9.33 8.28 -5.26
N GLU A 10 8.08 8.32 -5.74
CA GLU A 10 7.60 7.64 -6.96
C GLU A 10 7.41 6.12 -6.86
N GLU A 11 7.61 5.50 -5.69
CA GLU A 11 7.28 4.06 -5.50
C GLU A 11 5.79 3.81 -5.26
N ILE A 12 5.01 4.86 -4.95
CA ILE A 12 3.56 4.79 -4.74
C ILE A 12 2.89 5.43 -5.96
N ALA A 13 1.96 4.71 -6.58
CA ALA A 13 1.17 5.16 -7.73
C ALA A 13 0.10 6.18 -7.30
N ASP A 14 -0.34 7.01 -8.24
CA ASP A 14 -1.40 8.01 -8.01
C ASP A 14 -2.75 7.39 -7.61
N THR A 15 -2.98 6.12 -8.00
CA THR A 15 -4.18 5.37 -7.63
C THR A 15 -3.83 4.34 -6.57
N ILE A 16 -4.48 4.42 -5.40
CA ILE A 16 -4.22 3.54 -4.27
C ILE A 16 -5.49 2.92 -3.70
N LEU A 17 -5.42 1.63 -3.33
CA LEU A 17 -6.43 0.92 -2.57
C LEU A 17 -6.01 0.81 -1.11
N LEU A 18 -6.95 1.02 -0.19
CA LEU A 18 -6.68 1.13 1.24
C LEU A 18 -7.44 0.06 2.06
N PRO A 19 -7.05 -1.22 1.99
CA PRO A 19 -7.56 -2.22 2.92
C PRO A 19 -7.11 -1.91 4.36
N GLY A 20 -7.96 -2.21 5.35
CA GLY A 20 -7.55 -2.17 6.77
C GLY A 20 -6.48 -3.21 7.09
N ASP A 21 -6.74 -4.46 6.70
CA ASP A 21 -5.84 -5.60 6.92
C ASP A 21 -4.65 -5.60 5.93
N PRO A 22 -3.39 -5.55 6.40
CA PRO A 22 -2.20 -5.63 5.54
C PRO A 22 -2.06 -6.97 4.82
N LEU A 23 -2.56 -8.07 5.36
CA LEU A 23 -2.57 -9.36 4.66
C LEU A 23 -3.54 -9.36 3.48
N ARG A 24 -4.60 -8.55 3.56
CA ARG A 24 -5.48 -8.31 2.41
C ARG A 24 -4.81 -7.42 1.37
N ALA A 25 -3.97 -6.46 1.77
CA ALA A 25 -3.14 -5.73 0.81
C ALA A 25 -2.23 -6.68 0.01
N LYS A 26 -1.57 -7.60 0.73
CA LYS A 26 -0.74 -8.65 0.12
C LYS A 26 -1.54 -9.56 -0.82
N TYR A 27 -2.71 -10.02 -0.38
CA TYR A 27 -3.58 -10.83 -1.22
C TYR A 27 -3.98 -10.11 -2.52
N ILE A 28 -4.35 -8.83 -2.44
CA ILE A 28 -4.69 -8.05 -3.64
C ILE A 28 -3.50 -7.94 -4.57
N ALA A 29 -2.32 -7.62 -4.02
CA ALA A 29 -1.10 -7.49 -4.80
C ALA A 29 -0.76 -8.80 -5.53
N GLU A 30 -0.75 -9.95 -4.83
CA GLU A 30 -0.37 -11.24 -5.39
C GLU A 30 -1.39 -11.80 -6.40
N ASN A 31 -2.68 -11.49 -6.27
CA ASN A 31 -3.73 -12.10 -7.10
C ASN A 31 -4.21 -11.21 -8.25
N PHE A 32 -4.05 -9.89 -8.15
CA PHE A 32 -4.61 -8.95 -9.13
C PHE A 32 -3.57 -8.08 -9.80
N LEU A 33 -2.41 -7.83 -9.19
CA LEU A 33 -1.40 -6.94 -9.77
C LEU A 33 -0.28 -7.73 -10.46
N GLU A 34 0.27 -7.15 -11.51
CA GLU A 34 1.47 -7.60 -12.19
C GLU A 34 2.67 -6.72 -11.78
N ASN A 35 3.91 -7.20 -11.97
CA ASN A 35 5.14 -6.46 -11.65
C ASN A 35 5.17 -5.86 -10.22
N VAL A 36 4.70 -6.64 -9.25
CA VAL A 36 4.51 -6.19 -7.87
C VAL A 36 5.85 -5.92 -7.18
N SER A 37 5.93 -4.75 -6.53
CA SER A 37 7.01 -4.37 -5.63
C SER A 37 6.45 -4.00 -4.26
N CYS A 38 7.06 -4.53 -3.19
CA CYS A 38 6.75 -4.13 -1.81
C CYS A 38 7.54 -2.87 -1.47
N TYR A 39 6.85 -1.76 -1.21
CA TYR A 39 7.48 -0.50 -0.85
C TYR A 39 7.41 -0.20 0.66
N ASN A 40 6.52 -0.88 1.41
CA ASN A 40 6.38 -0.67 2.85
C ASN A 40 6.21 -1.97 3.62
N GLU A 41 7.00 -2.11 4.68
CA GLU A 41 6.87 -3.17 5.69
C GLU A 41 6.93 -2.60 7.12
N VAL A 42 7.00 -1.27 7.25
CA VAL A 42 7.10 -0.58 8.54
C VAL A 42 5.89 -0.94 9.42
N ARG A 43 6.17 -1.42 10.63
CA ARG A 43 5.17 -1.89 11.62
C ARG A 43 4.30 -3.05 11.14
N GLY A 44 4.73 -3.79 10.09
CA GLY A 44 3.93 -4.84 9.47
C GLY A 44 2.79 -4.32 8.59
N MET A 45 2.77 -3.01 8.29
CA MET A 45 1.73 -2.41 7.47
C MET A 45 2.11 -2.45 5.99
N LEU A 46 1.83 -3.60 5.38
CA LEU A 46 2.27 -3.93 4.03
C LEU A 46 1.71 -2.95 2.99
N GLY A 47 2.61 -2.50 2.10
CA GLY A 47 2.33 -1.61 0.99
C GLY A 47 2.97 -2.12 -0.29
N PHE A 48 2.19 -2.19 -1.37
CA PHE A 48 2.62 -2.71 -2.66
C PHE A 48 2.24 -1.80 -3.81
N THR A 49 3.06 -1.77 -4.84
CA THR A 49 2.74 -1.14 -6.13
C THR A 49 2.93 -2.16 -7.23
N GLY A 50 2.01 -2.19 -8.19
CA GLY A 50 2.11 -3.01 -9.38
C GLY A 50 1.21 -2.46 -10.47
N THR A 51 1.02 -3.23 -11.53
CA THR A 51 0.24 -2.83 -12.69
C THR A 51 -1.02 -3.67 -12.81
N TYR A 52 -2.17 -3.05 -12.98
CA TYR A 52 -3.45 -3.70 -13.28
C TYR A 52 -4.00 -3.18 -14.59
N LYS A 53 -4.17 -4.05 -15.59
CA LYS A 53 -4.70 -3.70 -16.93
C LYS A 53 -3.95 -2.51 -17.56
N GLY A 54 -2.62 -2.49 -17.43
CA GLY A 54 -1.76 -1.43 -17.96
C GLY A 54 -1.78 -0.11 -17.19
N LYS A 55 -2.34 -0.08 -15.97
CA LYS A 55 -2.31 1.09 -15.07
C LYS A 55 -1.58 0.76 -13.78
N ASP A 56 -0.74 1.67 -13.31
CA ASP A 56 -0.08 1.51 -12.02
C ASP A 56 -1.06 1.76 -10.88
N ILE A 57 -1.12 0.79 -9.97
CA ILE A 57 -2.01 0.81 -8.80
C ILE A 57 -1.19 0.38 -7.58
N SER A 58 -1.34 1.15 -6.51
CA SER A 58 -0.81 0.81 -5.19
C SER A 58 -1.89 0.23 -4.29
N VAL A 59 -1.46 -0.53 -3.28
CA VAL A 59 -2.32 -1.09 -2.24
C VAL A 59 -1.60 -0.96 -0.91
N GLN A 60 -2.20 -0.26 0.06
CA GLN A 60 -1.61 0.03 1.36
C GLN A 60 -2.53 -0.43 2.49
N GLY A 61 -2.00 -1.26 3.40
CA GLY A 61 -2.67 -1.52 4.67
C GLY A 61 -2.82 -0.24 5.49
N THR A 62 -3.96 -0.04 6.13
CA THR A 62 -4.24 1.16 6.95
C THR A 62 -4.46 0.85 8.43
N GLY A 63 -4.62 -0.43 8.78
CA GLY A 63 -5.03 -0.88 10.10
C GLY A 63 -6.52 -0.62 10.36
N ASP A 64 -6.98 -1.07 11.52
CA ASP A 64 -8.36 -0.87 11.96
C ASP A 64 -8.46 0.32 12.93
N GLY A 65 -9.47 1.16 12.73
CA GLY A 65 -9.78 2.31 13.58
C GLY A 65 -9.47 3.66 12.93
N GLY A 66 -10.27 4.69 13.25
CA GLY A 66 -10.16 5.99 12.60
C GLY A 66 -8.80 6.69 12.79
N GLY A 67 -8.14 6.48 13.93
CA GLY A 67 -6.83 7.08 14.22
C GLY A 67 -5.69 6.48 13.41
N THR A 68 -5.66 5.16 13.23
CA THR A 68 -4.64 4.46 12.44
C THR A 68 -4.81 4.77 10.96
N VAL A 69 -6.04 4.68 10.44
CA VAL A 69 -6.36 5.02 9.04
C VAL A 69 -5.93 6.45 8.71
N TYR A 70 -6.18 7.41 9.60
CA TYR A 70 -5.82 8.81 9.38
C TYR A 70 -4.31 9.00 9.19
N LEU A 71 -3.46 8.29 9.94
CA LEU A 71 -2.00 8.40 9.81
C LEU A 71 -1.54 7.99 8.40
N TYR A 72 -2.01 6.86 7.89
CA TYR A 72 -1.62 6.36 6.56
C TYR A 72 -2.26 7.15 5.42
N LEU A 73 -3.36 7.87 5.66
CA LEU A 73 -4.00 8.71 4.65
C LEU A 73 -3.31 10.08 4.51
N CYS A 74 -2.73 10.60 5.60
CA CYS A 74 -2.04 11.89 5.60
C CYS A 74 -0.59 11.83 5.11
N GLU A 75 0.00 10.64 5.05
CA GLU A 75 1.38 10.40 4.61
C GLU A 75 1.47 10.05 3.13
#